data_AF-A0AB72Z1F3-F1
#
_entry.id   AF-A0AB72Z1F3-F1
#
_cell.length_a   1.000
_cell.length_b   1.000
_cell.length_c   1.000
_cell.angle_alpha   90.00
_cell.angle_beta   90.00
_cell.angle_gamma   90.00
#
_symmetry.space_group_name_H-M   'P 1'
#
loop_
_entity.id
_entity.type
_entity.pdbx_description
1 polymer ?
#
loop_
_entity_poly.entity_id
_entity_poly.type
_entity_poly.pdbx_seq_one_letter_code
_entity_poly.pdbx_strand_id
1 'polypeptide(L)'
;MDILPDGDASGVTWLAVRHGLSRNGNDHVHVMVQLATDDGWLDTFNDMKGAQQACRRIERERPELVELDRAITESHVRYRYAEWRRWAEWKARRDHTGPLPWPMLGRDERMRRIASVAADTMPKQHVGRIVEACAKASRSEDEFIRRVRREGFSIDPRLRKGVTRESFDSPGQVVGYRITWRSTDGWTERFNATDLGSDMRLRKLRGEWIHDARSEALAVQEWRASMENRPPLVTDGMERGAANLSTHDMERLIDEAFHVALSVRRAGEDPDAYDRALREGLRVFDRLSERYGLEDGFLADQSDVIGNDARREDEGPRTM
;
A
#
# COMPACT_ATOMS: atom_id res chain seq x y z
N MET A 1 16.95 -22.49 -13.47
CA MET A 1 17.24 -22.85 -12.07
C MET A 1 15.96 -23.43 -11.52
N ASP A 2 15.99 -24.69 -11.12
CA ASP A 2 14.79 -25.46 -10.82
C ASP A 2 14.41 -25.34 -9.34
N ILE A 3 13.10 -25.28 -9.06
CA ILE A 3 12.55 -25.31 -7.69
C ILE A 3 12.54 -26.76 -7.16
N LEU A 4 12.61 -27.72 -8.07
CA LEU A 4 12.65 -29.15 -7.78
C LEU A 4 14.10 -29.64 -7.67
N PRO A 5 14.37 -30.61 -6.78
CA PRO A 5 15.70 -31.19 -6.65
C PRO A 5 16.08 -32.01 -7.90
N ASP A 6 17.38 -32.06 -8.20
CA ASP A 6 17.98 -32.58 -9.42
C ASP A 6 17.36 -33.89 -9.94
N GLY A 7 16.58 -33.76 -11.01
CA GLY A 7 15.94 -34.81 -11.79
C GLY A 7 15.42 -34.20 -13.10
N ASP A 8 15.18 -35.04 -14.11
CA ASP A 8 14.65 -34.59 -15.40
C ASP A 8 13.26 -33.96 -15.22
N ALA A 9 13.22 -32.63 -15.09
CA ALA A 9 12.00 -31.84 -14.95
C ALA A 9 11.28 -31.62 -16.29
N SER A 10 11.69 -32.30 -17.37
CA SER A 10 11.00 -32.25 -18.65
C SER A 10 9.59 -32.83 -18.49
N GLY A 11 8.58 -31.96 -18.56
CA GLY A 11 7.16 -32.34 -18.50
C GLY A 11 6.41 -31.94 -17.22
N VAL A 12 7.08 -31.35 -16.21
CA VAL A 12 6.37 -30.82 -15.03
C VAL A 12 5.72 -29.48 -15.36
N THR A 13 4.39 -29.43 -15.31
CA THR A 13 3.64 -28.18 -15.49
C THR A 13 3.60 -27.41 -14.17
N TRP A 14 3.80 -26.10 -14.22
CA TRP A 14 3.64 -25.21 -13.08
C TRP A 14 2.80 -24.00 -13.44
N LEU A 15 2.13 -23.45 -12.44
CA LEU A 15 1.30 -22.25 -12.53
C LEU A 15 1.65 -21.33 -11.36
N ALA A 16 2.10 -20.12 -11.66
CA ALA A 16 2.16 -19.05 -10.67
C ALA A 16 0.82 -18.30 -10.67
N VAL A 17 0.15 -18.30 -9.52
CA VAL A 17 -1.05 -17.51 -9.27
C VAL A 17 -0.69 -16.43 -8.28
N ARG A 18 -0.69 -15.16 -8.71
CA ARG A 18 -0.67 -14.05 -7.76
C ARG A 18 -1.95 -14.14 -6.91
N HIS A 19 -1.78 -14.47 -5.65
CA HIS A 19 -2.89 -14.62 -4.71
C HIS A 19 -3.32 -13.24 -4.17
N GLY A 20 -2.44 -12.25 -4.26
CA GLY A 20 -2.63 -10.88 -3.82
C GLY A 20 -2.10 -10.67 -2.41
N LEU A 21 -2.52 -9.59 -1.75
CA LEU A 21 -2.17 -9.37 -0.36
C LEU A 21 -2.67 -10.54 0.49
N SER A 22 -1.77 -11.12 1.26
CA SER A 22 -2.13 -12.00 2.36
C SER A 22 -3.03 -11.25 3.31
N ARG A 23 -3.61 -12.02 4.24
CA ARG A 23 -4.26 -11.44 5.40
C ARG A 23 -3.43 -10.34 6.06
N ASN A 24 -2.10 -10.43 5.91
CA ASN A 24 -1.17 -9.53 6.54
C ASN A 24 -0.65 -8.36 5.68
N GLY A 25 -1.20 -8.15 4.49
CA GLY A 25 -0.72 -7.13 3.58
C GLY A 25 0.63 -7.46 2.94
N ASN A 26 1.11 -8.70 3.01
CA ASN A 26 2.23 -9.14 2.18
C ASN A 26 1.69 -9.60 0.84
N ASP A 27 2.09 -8.96 -0.26
CA ASP A 27 1.81 -9.49 -1.60
C ASP A 27 2.52 -10.84 -1.76
N HIS A 28 1.78 -11.84 -2.21
CA HIS A 28 2.33 -13.18 -2.36
C HIS A 28 1.74 -13.90 -3.57
N VAL A 29 2.61 -14.64 -4.23
CA VAL A 29 2.29 -15.53 -5.33
C VAL A 29 2.26 -16.95 -4.78
N HIS A 30 1.22 -17.69 -5.09
CA HIS A 30 1.17 -19.13 -4.90
C HIS A 30 1.71 -19.79 -6.16
N VAL A 31 2.73 -20.63 -6.02
CA VAL A 31 3.24 -21.43 -7.12
C VAL A 31 2.69 -22.83 -6.96
N MET A 32 1.84 -23.24 -7.90
CA MET A 32 1.30 -24.60 -8.00
C MET A 32 2.20 -25.38 -8.94
N VAL A 33 2.67 -26.54 -8.51
CA VAL A 33 3.56 -27.40 -9.32
C VAL A 33 2.90 -28.77 -9.42
N GLN A 34 2.90 -29.37 -10.61
CA GLN A 34 2.44 -30.72 -10.82
C GLN A 34 3.37 -31.71 -10.11
N LEU A 35 2.85 -32.44 -9.12
CA LEU A 35 3.63 -33.38 -8.30
C LEU A 35 3.56 -34.84 -8.79
N ALA A 36 2.70 -35.13 -9.77
CA ALA A 36 2.56 -36.48 -10.31
C ALA A 36 2.40 -36.42 -11.84
N THR A 37 3.15 -37.27 -12.53
CA THR A 37 3.11 -37.53 -13.96
C THR A 37 2.80 -39.01 -14.20
N ASP A 38 2.58 -39.41 -15.45
CA ASP A 38 2.30 -40.82 -15.79
C ASP A 38 3.46 -41.77 -15.42
N ASP A 39 4.68 -41.23 -15.32
CA ASP A 39 5.91 -41.98 -15.05
C ASP A 39 6.39 -41.88 -13.58
N GLY A 40 5.69 -41.14 -12.70
CA GLY A 40 6.07 -41.07 -11.28
C GLY A 40 5.45 -39.93 -10.46
N TRP A 41 5.83 -39.85 -9.19
CA TRP A 41 5.46 -38.76 -8.28
C TRP A 41 6.68 -38.11 -7.64
N LEU A 42 6.56 -36.84 -7.27
CA LEU A 42 7.54 -36.05 -6.54
C LEU A 42 7.27 -36.13 -5.03
N ASP A 43 8.30 -36.45 -4.26
CA ASP A 43 8.24 -36.44 -2.79
C ASP A 43 8.23 -35.01 -2.25
N THR A 44 7.25 -34.70 -1.40
CA THR A 44 7.06 -33.37 -0.78
C THR A 44 7.72 -33.25 0.60
N PHE A 45 8.43 -34.28 1.05
CA PHE A 45 9.10 -34.26 2.34
C PHE A 45 10.11 -33.10 2.46
N ASN A 46 9.87 -32.19 3.42
CA ASN A 46 10.66 -30.96 3.66
C ASN A 46 10.63 -29.90 2.54
N ASP A 47 9.63 -29.89 1.67
CA ASP A 47 9.44 -28.89 0.62
C ASP A 47 9.55 -27.43 1.12
N MET A 48 9.01 -27.11 2.31
CA MET A 48 9.08 -25.79 2.93
C MET A 48 10.54 -25.32 3.13
N LYS A 49 11.43 -26.23 3.52
CA LYS A 49 12.85 -25.90 3.71
C LYS A 49 13.54 -25.70 2.37
N GLY A 50 13.22 -26.54 1.39
CA GLY A 50 13.73 -26.42 0.02
C GLY A 50 13.32 -25.10 -0.63
N ALA A 51 12.03 -24.77 -0.58
CA ALA A 51 11.48 -23.51 -1.07
C ALA A 51 12.14 -22.30 -0.38
N GLN A 52 12.28 -22.32 0.95
CA GLN A 52 12.93 -21.23 1.68
C GLN A 52 14.40 -21.04 1.26
N GLN A 53 15.13 -22.14 1.05
CA GLN A 53 16.52 -22.07 0.59
C GLN A 53 16.61 -21.55 -0.85
N ALA A 54 15.69 -21.96 -1.72
CA ALA A 54 15.61 -21.48 -3.10
C ALA A 54 15.31 -19.97 -3.16
N CYS A 55 14.32 -19.48 -2.40
CA CYS A 55 14.02 -18.05 -2.31
C CYS A 55 15.23 -17.24 -1.80
N ARG A 56 15.86 -17.66 -0.69
CA ARG A 56 17.07 -17.00 -0.16
C ARG A 56 18.26 -17.01 -1.11
N ARG A 57 18.32 -18.00 -1.99
CA ARG A 57 19.37 -18.10 -3.02
C ARG A 57 19.07 -17.15 -4.16
N ILE A 58 17.83 -17.13 -4.64
CA ILE A 58 17.33 -16.18 -5.64
C ILE A 58 17.58 -14.72 -5.17
N GLU A 59 17.21 -14.39 -3.94
CA GLU A 59 17.44 -13.07 -3.33
C GLU A 59 18.93 -12.67 -3.28
N ARG A 60 19.87 -13.63 -3.22
CA ARG A 60 21.32 -13.36 -3.18
C ARG A 60 21.97 -13.33 -4.55
N GLU A 61 21.51 -14.17 -5.47
CA GLU A 61 22.16 -14.43 -6.75
C GLU A 61 21.58 -13.60 -7.90
N ARG A 62 20.37 -13.06 -7.75
CA ARG A 62 19.71 -12.24 -8.77
C ARG A 62 19.99 -10.77 -8.48
N PRO A 63 20.90 -10.11 -9.22
CA PRO A 63 21.25 -8.71 -8.98
C PRO A 63 20.10 -7.76 -9.33
N GLU A 64 19.10 -8.23 -10.09
CA GLU A 64 17.88 -7.46 -10.38
C GLU A 64 16.94 -7.37 -9.16
N LEU A 65 17.09 -8.27 -8.18
CA LEU A 65 16.33 -8.21 -6.93
C LEU A 65 17.05 -7.29 -5.96
N VAL A 66 16.48 -6.10 -5.78
CA VAL A 66 16.94 -5.12 -4.81
C VAL A 66 16.05 -5.23 -3.58
N GLU A 67 16.66 -5.46 -2.41
CA GLU A 67 15.95 -5.25 -1.14
C GLU A 67 15.62 -3.76 -1.04
N LEU A 68 14.38 -3.40 -1.39
CA LEU A 68 13.92 -2.02 -1.35
C LEU A 68 13.84 -1.52 0.09
N ASP A 69 13.42 -2.41 1.00
CA ASP A 69 13.37 -2.16 2.43
C ASP A 69 13.03 -3.45 3.17
N ARG A 70 13.39 -3.53 4.45
CA ARG A 70 12.82 -4.53 5.35
C ARG A 70 11.61 -3.89 6.01
N ALA A 71 10.43 -4.47 5.88
CA ALA A 71 9.26 -4.05 6.66
C ALA A 71 9.49 -4.39 8.15
N ILE A 72 10.30 -3.59 8.84
CA ILE A 72 10.57 -3.69 10.28
C ILE A 72 9.45 -3.06 11.10
N THR A 73 8.38 -2.57 10.45
CA THR A 73 7.23 -1.93 11.08
C THR A 73 6.64 -2.78 12.21
N GLU A 74 6.58 -4.11 12.07
CA GLU A 74 6.11 -4.99 13.17
C GLU A 74 6.99 -4.93 14.43
N SER A 75 8.30 -4.72 14.25
CA SER A 75 9.27 -4.63 15.34
C SER A 75 9.31 -3.23 15.99
N HIS A 76 9.05 -2.18 15.19
CA HIS A 76 9.12 -0.77 15.59
C HIS A 76 7.80 -0.23 16.13
N VAL A 77 6.66 -0.66 15.55
CA VAL A 77 5.32 -0.19 15.91
C VAL A 77 4.66 -1.17 16.85
N ARG A 78 5.00 -1.05 18.13
CA ARG A 78 4.48 -1.93 19.18
C ARG A 78 3.10 -1.47 19.66
N TYR A 79 2.21 -2.45 19.89
CA TYR A 79 0.95 -2.25 20.59
C TYR A 79 0.87 -3.12 21.84
N ARG A 80 0.02 -2.71 22.79
CA ARG A 80 -0.35 -3.51 23.95
C ARG A 80 -1.44 -4.48 23.56
N TYR A 81 -1.44 -5.67 24.15
CA TYR A 81 -2.48 -6.68 23.91
C TYR A 81 -3.90 -6.12 24.11
N ALA A 82 -4.11 -5.24 25.10
CA ALA A 82 -5.40 -4.59 25.34
C ALA A 82 -5.86 -3.68 24.18
N GLU A 83 -4.92 -3.02 23.49
CA GLU A 83 -5.22 -2.19 22.31
C GLU A 83 -5.67 -3.05 21.15
N TRP A 84 -4.92 -4.13 20.84
CA TRP A 84 -5.32 -5.12 19.85
C TRP A 84 -6.67 -5.73 20.20
N ARG A 85 -6.86 -6.16 21.45
CA ARG A 85 -8.09 -6.83 21.89
C ARG A 85 -9.33 -5.95 21.69
N ARG A 86 -9.23 -4.67 22.05
CA ARG A 86 -10.31 -3.69 21.88
C ARG A 86 -10.71 -3.57 20.41
N TRP A 87 -9.73 -3.41 19.54
CA TRP A 87 -9.99 -3.27 18.11
C TRP A 87 -10.49 -4.59 17.49
N ALA A 88 -9.87 -5.73 17.81
CA ALA A 88 -10.24 -7.03 17.30
C ALA A 88 -11.67 -7.42 17.70
N GLU A 89 -12.08 -7.11 18.94
CA GLU A 89 -13.46 -7.29 19.38
C GLU A 89 -14.45 -6.39 18.64
N TRP A 90 -14.11 -5.12 18.47
CA TRP A 90 -14.93 -4.21 17.67
C TRP A 90 -15.08 -4.71 16.23
N LYS A 91 -13.98 -5.12 15.60
CA LYS A 91 -13.95 -5.57 14.20
C LYS A 91 -14.71 -6.89 14.03
N ALA A 92 -14.46 -7.87 14.89
CA ALA A 92 -15.18 -9.14 14.88
C ALA A 92 -16.69 -8.96 15.10
N ARG A 93 -17.09 -8.01 15.95
CA ARG A 93 -18.51 -7.66 16.15
C ARG A 93 -19.11 -7.01 14.92
N ARG A 94 -18.37 -6.09 14.28
CA ARG A 94 -18.85 -5.34 13.12
C ARG A 94 -18.99 -6.23 11.88
N ASP A 95 -18.02 -7.12 11.65
CA ASP A 95 -18.02 -8.03 10.50
C ASP A 95 -18.89 -9.28 10.75
N HIS A 96 -19.57 -9.38 11.89
CA HIS A 96 -20.37 -10.53 12.24
C HIS A 96 -21.66 -10.58 11.40
N THR A 97 -21.75 -11.58 10.52
CA THR A 97 -22.92 -11.87 9.68
C THR A 97 -23.63 -13.18 10.05
N GLY A 98 -23.35 -13.72 11.25
CA GLY A 98 -23.92 -14.99 11.69
C GLY A 98 -25.41 -14.89 12.06
N PRO A 99 -26.09 -16.04 12.19
CA PRO A 99 -27.53 -16.09 12.45
C PRO A 99 -27.93 -15.59 13.84
N LEU A 100 -27.01 -15.63 14.81
CA LEU A 100 -27.25 -15.14 16.17
C LEU A 100 -26.58 -13.79 16.39
N PRO A 101 -27.28 -12.78 16.94
CA PRO A 101 -26.67 -11.50 17.26
C PRO A 101 -25.46 -11.64 18.20
N TRP A 102 -24.46 -10.76 18.04
CA TRP A 102 -23.21 -10.80 18.82
C TRP A 102 -23.37 -10.99 20.34
N PRO A 103 -24.32 -10.32 21.05
CA PRO A 103 -24.49 -10.51 22.49
C PRO A 103 -24.98 -11.92 22.89
N MET A 104 -25.61 -12.65 21.97
CA MET A 104 -26.15 -14.01 22.20
C MET A 104 -25.11 -15.10 21.92
N LEU A 105 -23.96 -14.74 21.35
CA LEU A 105 -22.87 -15.68 21.11
C LEU A 105 -22.22 -16.12 22.44
N GLY A 106 -22.01 -17.44 22.56
CA GLY A 106 -21.21 -18.02 23.64
C GLY A 106 -19.81 -17.39 23.72
N ARG A 107 -19.21 -17.43 24.92
CA ARG A 107 -17.88 -16.85 25.17
C ARG A 107 -16.82 -17.39 24.21
N ASP A 108 -16.83 -18.71 23.96
CA ASP A 108 -15.82 -19.37 23.13
C ASP A 108 -15.96 -19.01 21.65
N GLU A 109 -17.19 -18.86 21.17
CA GLU A 109 -17.47 -18.41 19.79
C GLU A 109 -17.01 -16.96 19.59
N ARG A 110 -17.31 -16.06 20.54
CA ARG A 110 -16.78 -14.69 20.50
C ARG A 110 -15.25 -14.69 20.54
N MET A 111 -14.65 -15.51 21.39
CA MET A 111 -13.19 -15.61 21.50
C MET A 111 -12.56 -16.09 20.20
N ARG A 112 -13.12 -17.12 19.55
CA ARG A 112 -12.66 -17.63 18.25
C ARG A 112 -12.73 -16.55 17.17
N ARG A 113 -13.82 -15.77 17.13
CA ARG A 113 -13.98 -14.67 16.15
C ARG A 113 -13.01 -13.52 16.39
N ILE A 114 -12.71 -13.21 17.65
CA ILE A 114 -11.74 -12.16 17.98
C ILE A 114 -10.33 -12.62 17.65
N ALA A 115 -9.96 -13.85 18.02
CA ALA A 115 -8.68 -14.44 17.68
C ALA A 115 -8.52 -14.61 16.16
N SER A 116 -9.63 -14.79 15.44
CA SER A 116 -9.61 -14.80 13.98
C SER A 116 -9.55 -13.41 13.38
N VAL A 117 -9.36 -12.31 14.12
CA VAL A 117 -9.00 -11.00 13.54
C VAL A 117 -7.47 -10.89 13.53
N ALA A 118 -6.89 -10.63 12.36
CA ALA A 118 -5.44 -10.63 12.24
C ALA A 118 -4.80 -9.46 12.97
N ALA A 119 -3.73 -9.76 13.69
CA ALA A 119 -3.06 -8.83 14.57
C ALA A 119 -2.20 -7.80 13.83
N ASP A 120 -1.92 -8.02 12.56
CA ASP A 120 -1.09 -7.17 11.71
C ASP A 120 -1.93 -6.11 10.94
N THR A 121 -3.21 -6.42 10.70
CA THR A 121 -4.24 -5.44 10.31
C THR A 121 -4.61 -4.48 11.44
N MET A 122 -3.88 -4.55 12.56
CA MET A 122 -4.07 -3.69 13.72
C MET A 122 -3.81 -2.21 13.35
N PRO A 123 -4.70 -1.29 13.76
CA PRO A 123 -4.68 0.12 13.35
C PRO A 123 -3.32 0.79 13.42
N LYS A 124 -2.59 0.58 14.52
CA LYS A 124 -1.29 1.19 14.77
C LYS A 124 -0.23 0.69 13.78
N GLN A 125 -0.18 -0.62 13.52
CA GLN A 125 0.76 -1.20 12.55
C GLN A 125 0.41 -0.80 11.12
N HIS A 126 -0.88 -0.85 10.76
CA HIS A 126 -1.36 -0.40 9.46
C HIS A 126 -1.01 1.08 9.20
N VAL A 127 -1.37 1.98 10.12
CA VAL A 127 -1.06 3.42 10.02
C VAL A 127 0.45 3.65 10.06
N GLY A 128 1.18 2.94 10.91
CA GLY A 128 2.63 3.03 11.01
C GLY A 128 3.33 2.71 9.69
N ARG A 129 2.94 1.62 9.02
CA ARG A 129 3.51 1.20 7.73
C ARG A 129 3.33 2.28 6.67
N ILE A 130 2.12 2.82 6.57
CA ILE A 130 1.79 3.84 5.55
C ILE A 130 2.50 5.16 5.84
N VAL A 131 2.52 5.61 7.10
CA VAL A 131 3.21 6.85 7.49
C VAL A 131 4.73 6.72 7.30
N GLU A 132 5.30 5.56 7.62
CA GLU A 132 6.71 5.25 7.37
C GLU A 132 7.04 5.31 5.87
N ALA A 133 6.21 4.68 5.03
CA ALA A 133 6.37 4.75 3.57
C ALA A 133 6.25 6.18 3.03
N CYS A 134 5.31 6.97 3.55
CA CYS A 134 5.18 8.39 3.20
C CYS A 134 6.44 9.16 3.57
N ALA A 135 6.98 8.94 4.78
CA ALA A 135 8.18 9.64 5.25
C ALA A 135 9.41 9.31 4.41
N LYS A 136 9.62 8.03 4.09
CA LYS A 136 10.74 7.55 3.24
C LYS A 136 10.67 8.07 1.81
N ALA A 137 9.46 8.26 1.29
CA ALA A 137 9.24 8.77 -0.06
C ALA A 137 9.26 10.31 -0.18
N SER A 138 9.32 11.03 0.94
CA SER A 138 9.30 12.49 0.98
C SER A 138 10.70 13.06 1.03
N ARG A 139 10.93 14.13 0.25
CA ARG A 139 12.19 14.90 0.27
C ARG A 139 12.09 16.15 1.14
N SER A 140 10.88 16.58 1.49
CA SER A 140 10.59 17.76 2.29
C SER A 140 9.41 17.53 3.24
N GLU A 141 9.28 18.40 4.24
CA GLU A 141 8.21 18.30 5.25
C GLU A 141 6.82 18.54 4.65
N ASP A 142 6.69 19.44 3.67
CA ASP A 142 5.42 19.70 2.98
C ASP A 142 4.97 18.52 2.13
N GLU A 143 5.90 17.85 1.43
CA GLU A 143 5.60 16.61 0.68
C GLU A 143 5.09 15.51 1.62
N PHE A 144 5.71 15.36 2.79
CA PHE A 144 5.28 14.37 3.79
C PHE A 144 3.84 14.61 4.24
N ILE A 145 3.50 15.86 4.56
CA ILE A 145 2.13 16.23 4.94
C ILE A 145 1.16 15.88 3.82
N ARG A 146 1.47 16.24 2.57
CA ARG A 146 0.59 15.95 1.43
C ARG A 146 0.44 14.46 1.16
N ARG A 147 1.53 13.68 1.20
CA ARG A 147 1.48 12.20 1.04
C ARG A 147 0.62 11.55 2.11
N VAL A 148 0.81 11.90 3.38
CA VAL A 148 0.01 11.38 4.49
C VAL A 148 -1.48 11.72 4.32
N ARG A 149 -1.79 12.95 3.90
CA ARG A 149 -3.17 13.38 3.67
C ARG A 149 -3.81 12.69 2.46
N ARG A 150 -3.04 12.42 1.41
CA ARG A 150 -3.46 11.66 0.22
C ARG A 150 -3.88 10.24 0.55
N GLU A 151 -3.26 9.64 1.57
CA GLU A 151 -3.64 8.31 2.09
C GLU A 151 -4.97 8.31 2.86
N GLY A 152 -5.59 9.49 3.06
CA GLY A 152 -6.86 9.66 3.77
C GLY A 152 -6.71 9.90 5.26
N PHE A 153 -5.47 10.14 5.74
CA PHE A 153 -5.21 10.49 7.12
C PHE A 153 -5.33 11.99 7.35
N SER A 154 -5.78 12.37 8.55
CA SER A 154 -5.61 13.75 9.04
C SER A 154 -4.29 13.82 9.81
N ILE A 155 -3.49 14.86 9.55
CA ILE A 155 -2.20 15.08 10.20
C ILE A 155 -2.16 16.47 10.83
N ASP A 156 -2.29 16.55 12.14
CA ASP A 156 -2.37 17.82 12.86
C ASP A 156 -1.02 18.15 13.52
N PRO A 157 -0.52 19.39 13.39
CA PRO A 157 0.72 19.81 14.03
C PRO A 157 0.53 19.97 15.54
N ARG A 158 1.58 19.66 16.29
CA ARG A 158 1.74 20.03 17.69
C ARG A 158 2.65 21.25 17.74
N LEU A 159 2.08 22.42 17.99
CA LEU A 159 2.84 23.67 18.09
C LEU A 159 3.62 23.75 19.41
N ARG A 160 4.75 24.46 19.37
CA ARG A 160 5.55 24.81 20.54
C ARG A 160 4.70 25.64 21.51
N LYS A 161 4.95 25.47 22.81
CA LYS A 161 4.28 26.28 23.84
C LYS A 161 4.49 27.77 23.57
N GLY A 162 3.40 28.54 23.56
CA GLY A 162 3.40 29.98 23.30
C GLY A 162 3.19 30.40 21.85
N VAL A 163 3.20 29.45 20.90
CA VAL A 163 2.87 29.71 19.49
C VAL A 163 1.39 29.42 19.28
N THR A 164 0.66 30.34 18.65
CA THR A 164 -0.73 30.15 18.26
C THR A 164 -0.83 29.77 16.78
N ARG A 165 -2.01 29.38 16.33
CA ARG A 165 -2.27 29.08 14.91
C ARG A 165 -2.04 30.32 14.04
N GLU A 166 -2.35 31.50 14.57
CA GLU A 166 -2.23 32.79 13.89
C GLU A 166 -0.79 33.30 13.86
N SER A 167 0.01 33.02 14.89
CA SER A 167 1.40 33.49 15.01
C SER A 167 2.43 32.50 14.43
N PHE A 168 1.99 31.38 13.87
CA PHE A 168 2.86 30.30 13.37
C PHE A 168 3.42 30.64 11.98
N ASP A 169 4.72 30.87 11.87
CA ASP A 169 5.39 31.36 10.64
C ASP A 169 6.63 30.55 10.23
N SER A 170 7.06 29.57 11.02
CA SER A 170 8.23 28.74 10.74
C SER A 170 7.99 27.27 11.10
N PRO A 171 8.41 26.29 10.27
CA PRO A 171 8.24 24.86 10.57
C PRO A 171 8.85 24.47 11.92
N GLY A 172 9.94 25.13 12.35
CA GLY A 172 10.60 24.88 13.62
C GLY A 172 9.74 25.12 14.87
N GLN A 173 8.62 25.83 14.72
CA GLN A 173 7.61 26.01 15.76
C GLN A 173 6.69 24.80 15.92
N VAL A 174 6.66 23.88 14.95
CA VAL A 174 6.02 22.56 15.07
C VAL A 174 6.98 21.60 15.75
N VAL A 175 6.58 21.07 16.91
CA VAL A 175 7.40 20.15 17.74
C VAL A 175 7.02 18.68 17.58
N GLY A 176 5.94 18.39 16.84
CA GLY A 176 5.48 17.05 16.54
C GLY A 176 4.18 17.09 15.77
N TYR A 177 3.57 15.93 15.56
CA TYR A 177 2.30 15.81 14.85
C TYR A 177 1.44 14.69 15.43
N ARG A 178 0.16 14.70 15.08
CA ARG A 178 -0.83 13.68 15.42
C ARG A 178 -1.51 13.20 14.15
N ILE A 179 -1.58 11.90 13.97
CA ILE A 179 -2.33 11.25 12.91
C ILE A 179 -3.71 10.87 13.44
N THR A 180 -4.76 11.24 12.72
CA THR A 180 -6.11 10.71 12.91
C THR A 180 -6.46 9.83 11.73
N TRP A 181 -6.68 8.54 11.98
CA TRP A 181 -7.15 7.59 10.98
C TRP A 181 -8.64 7.32 11.19
N ARG A 182 -9.37 7.32 10.08
CA ARG A 182 -10.74 6.81 10.00
C ARG A 182 -10.76 5.65 9.02
N SER A 183 -11.09 4.46 9.49
CA SER A 183 -11.23 3.30 8.62
C SER A 183 -12.51 3.42 7.79
N THR A 184 -12.59 2.66 6.70
CA THR A 184 -13.77 2.57 5.83
C THR A 184 -15.00 2.06 6.55
N ASP A 185 -14.80 1.27 7.60
CA ASP A 185 -15.84 0.71 8.45
C ASP A 185 -16.11 1.56 9.71
N GLY A 186 -15.59 2.79 9.79
CA GLY A 186 -15.97 3.79 10.78
C GLY A 186 -15.25 3.72 12.13
N TRP A 187 -14.22 2.88 12.27
CA TRP A 187 -13.28 2.99 13.37
C TRP A 187 -12.53 4.31 13.27
N THR A 188 -12.32 5.00 14.39
CA THR A 188 -11.50 6.21 14.43
C THR A 188 -10.47 6.09 15.54
N GLU A 189 -9.21 6.32 15.21
CA GLU A 189 -8.12 6.26 16.16
C GLU A 189 -7.10 7.37 15.92
N ARG A 190 -6.44 7.78 17.00
CA ARG A 190 -5.45 8.86 16.99
C ARG A 190 -4.10 8.33 17.45
N PHE A 191 -3.06 8.69 16.73
CA PHE A 191 -1.69 8.28 16.98
C PHE A 191 -0.79 9.51 17.08
N ASN A 192 0.07 9.55 18.08
CA ASN A 192 1.18 10.51 18.09
C ASN A 192 2.34 9.92 17.28
N ALA A 193 3.27 10.75 16.83
CA ALA A 193 4.50 10.28 16.18
C ALA A 193 5.22 9.17 16.98
N THR A 194 5.26 9.26 18.31
CA THR A 194 5.88 8.26 19.19
C THR A 194 5.17 6.91 19.22
N ASP A 195 3.87 6.90 18.88
CA ASP A 195 3.09 5.66 18.75
C ASP A 195 3.49 4.90 17.48
N LEU A 196 4.03 5.59 16.48
CA LEU A 196 4.43 5.02 15.19
C LEU A 196 5.92 4.66 15.11
N GLY A 197 6.69 4.91 16.18
CA GLY A 197 8.14 4.65 16.20
C GLY A 197 8.96 5.84 16.68
N SER A 198 10.20 5.59 17.10
CA SER A 198 11.11 6.66 17.54
C SER A 198 11.71 7.47 16.38
N ASP A 199 11.87 6.81 15.24
CA ASP A 199 12.24 7.33 13.92
C ASP A 199 11.15 8.25 13.34
N MET A 200 9.88 7.96 13.60
CA MET A 200 8.75 8.78 13.12
C MET A 200 8.62 10.15 13.81
N ARG A 201 9.47 10.48 14.79
CA ARG A 201 9.46 11.80 15.42
C ARG A 201 9.85 12.87 14.41
N LEU A 202 9.11 13.99 14.38
CA LEU A 202 9.36 15.09 13.44
C LEU A 202 10.81 15.61 13.48
N ARG A 203 11.45 15.64 14.65
CA ARG A 203 12.88 16.01 14.79
C ARG A 203 13.82 15.06 14.03
N LYS A 204 13.50 13.76 13.98
CA LYS A 204 14.27 12.75 13.27
C LYS A 204 14.05 12.84 11.77
N LEU A 205 12.79 12.89 11.34
CA LEU A 205 12.42 13.02 9.94
C LEU A 205 13.04 14.26 9.27
N ARG A 206 13.01 15.41 9.94
CA ARG A 206 13.68 16.63 9.47
C ARG A 206 15.18 16.46 9.23
N GLY A 207 15.85 15.50 9.87
CA GLY A 207 17.28 15.25 9.62
C GLY A 207 17.58 14.76 8.21
N GLU A 208 16.59 14.19 7.51
CA GLU A 208 16.74 13.57 6.19
C GLU A 208 16.19 14.44 5.06
N TRP A 209 15.39 15.46 5.40
CA TRP A 209 14.70 16.31 4.44
C TRP A 209 15.48 17.59 4.11
N ILE A 210 15.15 18.17 2.96
CA ILE A 210 15.70 19.45 2.48
C ILE A 210 15.07 20.61 3.27
N HIS A 211 15.88 21.62 3.62
CA HIS A 211 15.47 22.83 4.37
C HIS A 211 15.78 24.12 3.59
N ASP A 212 15.23 24.23 2.38
CA ASP A 212 15.28 25.48 1.63
C ASP A 212 14.07 26.39 1.94
N ALA A 213 14.20 27.69 1.67
CA ALA A 213 13.18 28.68 2.01
C ALA A 213 11.80 28.39 1.38
N ARG A 214 11.77 27.79 0.18
CA ARG A 214 10.51 27.42 -0.49
C ARG A 214 9.85 26.25 0.24
N SER A 215 10.60 25.18 0.50
CA SER A 215 10.10 23.99 1.21
C SER A 215 9.61 24.34 2.62
N GLU A 216 10.33 25.19 3.36
CA GLU A 216 9.90 25.65 4.68
C GLU A 216 8.61 26.48 4.64
N ALA A 217 8.50 27.41 3.67
CA ALA A 217 7.29 28.22 3.50
C ALA A 217 6.08 27.38 3.09
N LEU A 218 6.28 26.35 2.25
CA LEU A 218 5.23 25.39 1.89
C LEU A 218 4.82 24.54 3.10
N ALA A 219 5.77 24.09 3.93
CA ALA A 219 5.45 23.30 5.11
C ALA A 219 4.56 24.07 6.09
N VAL A 220 4.84 25.36 6.32
CA VAL A 220 3.98 26.24 7.15
C VAL A 220 2.57 26.31 6.56
N GLN A 221 2.45 26.48 5.26
CA GLN A 221 1.15 26.57 4.60
C GLN A 221 0.36 25.26 4.65
N GLU A 222 1.01 24.12 4.41
CA GLU A 222 0.39 22.79 4.50
C GLU A 222 -0.02 22.45 5.94
N TRP A 223 0.78 22.81 6.94
CA TRP A 223 0.39 22.67 8.34
C TRP A 223 -0.85 23.49 8.69
N ARG A 224 -0.91 24.75 8.26
CA ARG A 224 -2.09 25.61 8.46
C ARG A 224 -3.32 25.03 7.76
N ALA A 225 -3.18 24.59 6.51
CA ALA A 225 -4.25 23.96 5.76
C ALA A 225 -4.77 22.70 6.47
N SER A 226 -3.87 21.86 6.97
CA SER A 226 -4.23 20.65 7.71
C SER A 226 -4.99 20.96 9.00
N MET A 227 -4.50 21.91 9.81
CA MET A 227 -5.18 22.36 11.05
C MET A 227 -6.61 22.85 10.81
N GLU A 228 -6.84 23.47 9.67
CA GLU A 228 -8.13 24.05 9.29
C GLU A 228 -9.01 23.07 8.51
N ASN A 229 -8.55 21.82 8.31
CA ASN A 229 -9.18 20.83 7.45
C ASN A 229 -9.46 21.34 6.01
N ARG A 230 -8.63 22.27 5.52
CA ARG A 230 -8.70 22.78 4.14
C ARG A 230 -7.92 21.89 3.18
N PRO A 231 -8.25 21.91 1.87
CA PRO A 231 -7.41 21.55 0.74
C PRO A 231 -5.89 21.42 1.01
N PRO A 232 -5.13 20.38 0.62
CA PRO A 232 -3.69 20.62 0.35
C PRO A 232 -3.55 21.85 -0.57
N LEU A 233 -2.58 22.71 -0.28
CA LEU A 233 -2.43 23.96 -1.03
C LEU A 233 -1.80 23.67 -2.39
N VAL A 234 -0.76 22.86 -2.38
CA VAL A 234 -0.11 22.39 -3.62
C VAL A 234 -0.89 21.21 -4.15
N THR A 235 -1.52 21.39 -5.30
CA THR A 235 -2.33 20.35 -5.94
C THR A 235 -1.47 19.46 -6.85
N ASP A 236 -0.46 19.99 -7.53
CA ASP A 236 0.37 19.31 -8.54
C ASP A 236 1.81 19.06 -8.04
N GLY A 237 1.97 18.76 -6.75
CA GLY A 237 3.28 18.55 -6.15
C GLY A 237 4.06 17.40 -6.80
N MET A 238 5.40 17.47 -6.72
CA MET A 238 6.28 16.46 -7.33
C MET A 238 5.96 15.05 -6.87
N GLU A 239 5.41 14.88 -5.66
CA GLU A 239 4.99 13.59 -5.11
C GLU A 239 3.85 12.90 -5.87
N ARG A 240 3.17 13.60 -6.79
CA ARG A 240 2.17 13.01 -7.70
C ARG A 240 2.82 12.42 -8.94
N GLY A 241 3.90 13.01 -9.47
CA GLY A 241 4.49 12.55 -10.72
C GLY A 241 4.87 11.06 -10.70
N ALA A 242 4.63 10.34 -11.80
CA ALA A 242 4.86 8.89 -11.92
C ALA A 242 6.29 8.47 -11.51
N ALA A 243 7.29 9.30 -11.79
CA ALA A 243 8.69 9.07 -11.41
C ALA A 243 8.97 9.15 -9.89
N ASN A 244 8.04 9.70 -9.11
CA ASN A 244 8.16 9.91 -7.65
C ASN A 244 7.14 9.07 -6.85
N LEU A 245 6.47 8.11 -7.50
CA LEU A 245 5.62 7.14 -6.81
C LEU A 245 6.47 6.29 -5.88
N SER A 246 6.02 6.17 -4.63
CA SER A 246 6.62 5.28 -3.65
C SER A 246 6.25 3.82 -3.94
N THR A 247 6.96 2.88 -3.33
CA THR A 247 6.59 1.46 -3.33
C THR A 247 5.16 1.24 -2.85
N HIS A 248 4.75 1.96 -1.79
CA HIS A 248 3.38 1.93 -1.28
C HIS A 248 2.36 2.47 -2.29
N ASP A 249 2.70 3.55 -3.01
CA ASP A 249 1.82 4.09 -4.06
C ASP A 249 1.63 3.06 -5.20
N MET A 250 2.72 2.39 -5.61
CA MET A 250 2.67 1.33 -6.62
C MET A 250 1.87 0.10 -6.17
N GLU A 251 2.10 -0.37 -4.93
CA GLU A 251 1.34 -1.45 -4.31
C GLU A 251 -0.16 -1.13 -4.34
N ARG A 252 -0.52 0.09 -3.92
CA ARG A 252 -1.91 0.55 -3.92
C ARG A 252 -2.53 0.61 -5.31
N LEU A 253 -1.80 1.11 -6.31
CA LEU A 253 -2.26 1.13 -7.71
C LEU A 253 -2.51 -0.29 -8.23
N ILE A 254 -1.57 -1.20 -7.98
CA ILE A 254 -1.64 -2.60 -8.42
C ILE A 254 -2.81 -3.33 -7.74
N ASP A 255 -3.02 -3.10 -6.45
CA ASP A 255 -4.07 -3.76 -5.69
C ASP A 255 -5.47 -3.31 -6.11
N GLU A 256 -5.67 -2.01 -6.29
CA GLU A 256 -6.94 -1.47 -6.77
C GLU A 256 -7.25 -1.98 -8.20
N ALA A 257 -6.26 -1.93 -9.11
CA ALA A 257 -6.40 -2.48 -10.46
C ALA A 257 -6.77 -3.98 -10.45
N PHE A 258 -6.14 -4.74 -9.56
CA PHE A 258 -6.42 -6.17 -9.40
C PHE A 258 -7.82 -6.43 -8.83
N HIS A 259 -8.27 -5.65 -7.84
CA HIS A 259 -9.62 -5.75 -7.29
C HIS A 259 -10.70 -5.43 -8.32
N VAL A 260 -10.45 -4.45 -9.20
CA VAL A 260 -11.32 -4.17 -10.35
C VAL A 260 -11.37 -5.39 -11.28
N ALA A 261 -10.22 -5.92 -11.70
CA ALA A 261 -10.16 -7.08 -12.58
C ALA A 261 -10.87 -8.32 -11.98
N LEU A 262 -10.69 -8.57 -10.69
CA LEU A 262 -11.39 -9.65 -9.98
C LEU A 262 -12.90 -9.43 -9.92
N SER A 263 -13.35 -8.20 -9.71
CA SER A 263 -14.77 -7.86 -9.64
C SER A 263 -15.44 -8.08 -10.99
N VAL A 264 -14.80 -7.66 -12.08
CA VAL A 264 -15.25 -7.92 -13.45
C VAL A 264 -15.28 -9.42 -13.74
N ARG A 265 -14.23 -10.16 -13.37
CA ARG A 265 -14.18 -11.62 -13.58
C ARG A 265 -15.27 -12.36 -12.80
N ARG A 266 -15.58 -11.92 -11.57
CA ARG A 266 -16.62 -12.54 -10.74
C ARG A 266 -18.04 -12.29 -11.25
N ALA A 267 -18.26 -11.22 -12.01
CA ALA A 267 -19.54 -10.98 -12.66
C ALA A 267 -19.89 -12.09 -13.68
N GLY A 268 -18.89 -12.76 -14.24
CA GLY A 268 -19.10 -13.86 -15.19
C GLY A 268 -19.82 -13.39 -16.44
N GLU A 269 -20.85 -14.14 -16.84
CA GLU A 269 -21.67 -13.85 -18.02
C GLU A 269 -22.93 -13.00 -17.72
N ASP A 270 -23.15 -12.60 -16.46
CA ASP A 270 -24.27 -11.72 -16.10
C ASP A 270 -24.00 -10.30 -16.63
N PRO A 271 -24.75 -9.81 -17.64
CA PRO A 271 -24.47 -8.54 -18.27
C PRO A 271 -24.63 -7.36 -17.30
N ASP A 272 -25.61 -7.40 -16.40
CA ASP A 272 -25.88 -6.29 -15.47
C ASP A 272 -24.82 -6.22 -14.35
N ALA A 273 -24.35 -7.38 -13.88
CA ALA A 273 -23.26 -7.46 -12.92
C ALA A 273 -21.93 -7.01 -13.55
N TYR A 274 -21.70 -7.39 -14.82
CA TYR A 274 -20.50 -7.02 -15.56
C TYR A 274 -20.44 -5.51 -15.80
N ASP A 275 -21.53 -4.91 -16.31
CA ASP A 275 -21.61 -3.46 -16.57
C ASP A 275 -21.39 -2.65 -15.29
N ARG A 276 -21.94 -3.13 -14.17
CA ARG A 276 -21.75 -2.49 -12.86
C ARG A 276 -20.30 -2.57 -12.40
N ALA A 277 -19.69 -3.76 -12.49
CA ALA A 277 -18.29 -3.96 -12.11
C ALA A 277 -17.34 -3.11 -12.96
N LEU A 278 -17.61 -2.99 -14.27
CA LEU A 278 -16.84 -2.16 -15.19
C LEU A 278 -16.95 -0.68 -14.84
N ARG A 279 -18.17 -0.16 -14.62
CA ARG A 279 -18.38 1.25 -14.25
C ARG A 279 -17.74 1.60 -12.91
N GLU A 280 -17.85 0.73 -11.92
CA GLU A 280 -17.19 0.90 -10.62
C GLU A 280 -15.65 0.89 -10.80
N GLY A 281 -15.15 0.00 -11.64
CA GLY A 281 -13.73 -0.10 -11.97
C GLY A 281 -13.15 1.14 -12.63
N LEU A 282 -13.84 1.68 -13.63
CA LEU A 282 -13.45 2.92 -14.30
C LEU A 282 -13.39 4.09 -13.32
N ARG A 283 -14.37 4.21 -12.41
CA ARG A 283 -14.34 5.24 -11.35
C ARG A 283 -13.16 5.10 -10.40
N VAL A 284 -12.71 3.86 -10.12
CA VAL A 284 -11.52 3.62 -9.32
C VAL A 284 -10.29 4.09 -10.09
N PHE A 285 -10.15 3.74 -11.38
CA PHE A 285 -9.05 4.21 -12.20
C PHE A 285 -8.99 5.73 -12.35
N ASP A 286 -10.13 6.39 -12.61
CA ASP A 286 -10.19 7.85 -12.67
C ASP A 286 -9.72 8.49 -11.36
N ARG A 287 -10.19 7.96 -10.22
CA ARG A 287 -9.76 8.44 -8.90
C ARG A 287 -8.27 8.24 -8.65
N LEU A 288 -7.70 7.12 -9.11
CA LEU A 288 -6.26 6.85 -8.99
C LEU A 288 -5.45 7.75 -9.91
N SER A 289 -5.91 7.95 -11.14
CA SER A 289 -5.28 8.84 -12.11
C SER A 289 -5.24 10.27 -11.58
N GLU A 290 -6.36 10.78 -11.07
CA GLU A 290 -6.41 12.07 -10.40
C GLU A 290 -5.48 12.06 -9.18
N ARG A 291 -5.63 11.11 -8.24
CA ARG A 291 -4.81 11.06 -7.02
C ARG A 291 -3.30 11.09 -7.27
N TYR A 292 -2.84 10.41 -8.32
CA TYR A 292 -1.42 10.25 -8.65
C TYR A 292 -1.02 11.05 -9.90
N GLY A 293 -1.83 12.02 -10.35
CA GLY A 293 -1.48 12.88 -11.49
C GLY A 293 -1.02 12.10 -12.73
N LEU A 294 -1.65 10.96 -13.03
CA LEU A 294 -1.25 10.07 -14.14
C LEU A 294 -1.84 10.51 -15.49
N GLU A 295 -2.66 11.56 -15.51
CA GLU A 295 -3.38 12.05 -16.69
C GLU A 295 -2.42 12.50 -17.81
N ASP A 296 -1.27 13.10 -17.47
CA ASP A 296 -0.29 13.59 -18.45
C ASP A 296 0.61 12.48 -19.02
N GLY A 297 0.84 11.40 -18.26
CA GLY A 297 1.73 10.31 -18.68
C GLY A 297 1.12 9.38 -19.74
N PHE A 298 -0.19 9.13 -19.64
CA PHE A 298 -0.91 8.27 -20.61
C PHE A 298 -1.04 8.92 -22.00
N LEU A 299 -1.18 10.25 -22.07
CA LEU A 299 -1.27 10.99 -23.34
C LEU A 299 0.09 11.16 -24.02
N ALA A 300 1.18 11.30 -23.25
CA ALA A 300 2.52 11.39 -23.79
C ALA A 300 2.97 10.06 -24.45
N ASP A 301 2.69 8.92 -23.82
CA ASP A 301 3.06 7.59 -24.35
C ASP A 301 2.23 7.20 -25.60
N GLN A 302 0.95 7.60 -25.66
CA GLN A 302 0.16 7.43 -26.89
C GLN A 302 0.68 8.27 -28.06
N SER A 303 1.25 9.45 -27.81
CA SER A 303 1.82 10.28 -28.88
C SER A 303 3.08 9.68 -29.50
N ASP A 304 3.89 8.96 -28.71
CA ASP A 304 5.07 8.23 -29.19
C ASP A 304 4.69 6.94 -29.93
N VAL A 305 3.64 6.24 -29.49
CA VAL A 305 3.13 5.04 -30.18
C VAL A 305 2.51 5.40 -31.53
N ILE A 306 1.69 6.47 -31.60
CA ILE A 306 1.07 6.93 -32.84
C ILE A 306 2.10 7.57 -33.78
N GLY A 307 3.10 8.27 -33.24
CA GLY A 307 4.19 8.87 -34.01
C GLY A 307 5.13 7.85 -34.66
N ASN A 308 5.29 6.66 -34.06
CA ASN A 308 6.11 5.58 -34.61
C ASN A 308 5.40 4.73 -35.65
N ASP A 309 4.06 4.60 -35.57
CA ASP A 309 3.28 3.89 -36.59
C ASP A 309 3.13 4.73 -37.87
N ALA A 310 2.94 6.05 -37.75
CA ALA A 310 2.87 6.95 -38.90
C ALA A 310 4.19 7.05 -39.71
N ARG A 311 5.33 6.65 -39.13
CA ARG A 311 6.63 6.60 -39.83
C ARG A 311 6.94 5.26 -40.49
N ARG A 312 6.16 4.21 -40.21
CA ARG A 312 6.37 2.87 -40.80
C ARG A 312 5.56 2.62 -42.06
N GLU A 313 4.54 3.44 -42.34
CA GLU A 313 3.70 3.26 -43.53
C GLU A 313 4.22 3.98 -44.81
N ASP A 314 5.30 4.77 -44.74
CA ASP A 314 5.83 5.53 -45.89
C ASP A 314 7.03 4.85 -46.61
N GLU A 315 7.43 3.64 -46.19
CA GLU A 315 8.41 2.81 -46.93
C GLU A 315 7.71 1.69 -47.69
N GLY A 316 6.98 2.06 -48.74
CA GLY A 316 6.46 1.12 -49.73
C GLY A 316 7.56 0.42 -50.53
N PRO A 317 7.32 -0.81 -51.04
CA PRO A 317 8.37 -1.63 -51.63
C PRO A 317 8.80 -1.10 -53.01
N ARG A 318 10.10 -0.81 -53.16
CA ARG A 318 10.72 -0.58 -54.47
C ARG A 318 10.86 -1.92 -55.20
N THR A 319 10.01 -2.15 -56.18
CA THR A 319 10.12 -3.27 -57.14
C THR A 319 11.33 -3.07 -58.07
N MET A 320 12.10 -4.15 -58.27
CA MET A 320 12.89 -4.37 -59.50
C MET A 320 12.04 -5.13 -60.51
#